data_AF-A0A1W9W5R4-F1
#
_entry.id   AF-A0A1W9W5R4-F1
#
_cell.length_a   1.000
_cell.length_b   1.000
_cell.length_c   1.000
_cell.angle_alpha   90.00
_cell.angle_beta   90.00
_cell.angle_gamma   90.00
#
_symmetry.space_group_name_H-M   'P 1'
#
loop_
_entity.id
_entity.type
_entity.pdbx_description
1 polymer ?
#
loop_
_entity_poly.entity_id
_entity_poly.type
_entity_poly.pdbx_seq_one_letter_code
_entity_poly.pdbx_strand_id
1 'polypeptide(L)'
;MIIKPPTKPFDDYKWRWAEYTPTETLNQPACFLGVLRTLYEHQGKSSSDSLILRSLEKVETEISQLLDIRVRLARTTARNLLRSSGRYWKALGVLEESRIVKLTSFGEKVASGMITQSEFAIAVIKSLTLPNRHIDSNITKWEKAQLEIKPLEVIISILNQLADYSEKEAFLTPFELVKIVIPLAGIKADIEEYTTALIAFRNNKLNLANAELLNKN
;
A
#
# COMPACT_ATOMS: atom_id res chain seq x y z
N MET A 1 8.05 -29.99 13.39
CA MET A 1 7.26 -29.10 14.26
C MET A 1 5.97 -28.78 13.52
N ILE A 2 4.80 -29.08 14.09
CA ILE A 2 3.51 -28.73 13.46
C ILE A 2 3.25 -27.27 13.81
N ILE A 3 3.51 -26.36 12.88
CA ILE A 3 3.17 -24.93 13.03
C ILE A 3 1.64 -24.85 12.99
N LYS A 4 1.02 -24.41 14.09
CA LYS A 4 -0.44 -24.21 14.12
C LYS A 4 -0.81 -23.07 13.15
N PRO A 5 -1.89 -23.20 12.38
CA PRO A 5 -2.35 -22.11 11.54
C PRO A 5 -2.60 -20.86 12.40
N PRO A 6 -1.99 -19.72 12.09
CA PRO A 6 -2.21 -18.48 12.82
C PRO A 6 -3.68 -18.06 12.79
N THR A 7 -4.23 -17.74 13.97
CA THR A 7 -5.60 -17.24 14.14
C THR A 7 -5.65 -15.74 13.98
N LYS A 8 -6.70 -15.22 13.32
CA LYS A 8 -6.92 -13.77 13.22
C LYS A 8 -7.06 -13.17 14.62
N PRO A 9 -6.46 -12.00 14.90
CA PRO A 9 -6.63 -11.31 16.18
C PRO A 9 -8.05 -10.78 16.39
N PHE A 10 -8.80 -10.54 15.31
CA PHE A 10 -10.22 -10.16 15.30
C PHE A 10 -10.81 -10.40 13.90
N ASP A 11 -12.15 -10.49 13.81
CA ASP A 11 -12.86 -11.01 12.62
C ASP A 11 -12.53 -10.29 11.30
N ASP A 12 -12.44 -8.96 11.34
CA ASP A 12 -12.18 -8.11 10.16
C ASP A 12 -10.70 -7.74 9.98
N TYR A 13 -9.79 -8.42 10.69
CA TYR A 13 -8.35 -8.25 10.53
C TYR A 13 -7.92 -8.59 9.10
N LYS A 14 -7.38 -7.58 8.42
CA LYS A 14 -6.76 -7.70 7.10
C LYS A 14 -5.81 -6.54 6.87
N TRP A 15 -4.76 -6.76 6.09
CA TRP A 15 -3.91 -5.68 5.64
C TRP A 15 -4.63 -4.92 4.53
N ARG A 16 -5.00 -3.67 4.83
CA ARG A 16 -5.53 -2.73 3.85
C ARG A 16 -4.42 -1.75 3.54
N TRP A 17 -4.02 -1.66 2.29
CA TRP A 17 -3.00 -0.70 1.86
C TRP A 17 -3.55 0.73 1.95
N ALA A 18 -4.04 1.25 0.83
CA ALA A 18 -4.39 2.65 0.67
C ALA A 18 -5.77 2.85 0.03
N GLU A 19 -6.24 1.88 -0.76
CA GLU A 19 -7.57 1.89 -1.38
C GLU A 19 -8.25 0.51 -1.28
N TYR A 20 -9.58 0.52 -1.37
CA TYR A 20 -10.39 -0.71 -1.42
C TYR A 20 -10.30 -1.42 -2.77
N THR A 21 -10.07 -0.65 -3.84
CA THR A 21 -9.92 -1.17 -5.20
C THR A 21 -8.52 -0.84 -5.70
N PRO A 22 -7.74 -1.83 -6.15
CA PRO A 22 -6.41 -1.57 -6.67
C PRO A 22 -6.50 -0.72 -7.92
N THR A 23 -5.76 0.38 -7.96
CA THR A 23 -5.48 1.11 -9.19
C THR A 23 -3.99 0.96 -9.46
N GLU A 24 -3.59 -0.21 -9.96
CA GLU A 24 -2.18 -0.59 -10.12
C GLU A 24 -1.38 0.43 -10.96
N THR A 25 -2.04 1.09 -11.90
CA THR A 25 -1.45 2.16 -12.71
C THR A 25 -0.95 3.36 -11.88
N LEU A 26 -1.50 3.61 -10.69
CA LEU A 26 -1.01 4.66 -9.78
C LEU A 26 0.32 4.32 -9.11
N ASN A 27 0.69 3.03 -9.07
CA ASN A 27 1.99 2.61 -8.56
C ASN A 27 3.11 2.82 -9.59
N GLN A 28 2.77 3.15 -10.85
CA GLN A 28 3.78 3.54 -11.84
C GLN A 28 4.38 4.89 -11.46
N PRO A 29 5.72 5.01 -11.28
CA PRO A 29 6.33 6.24 -10.78
C PRO A 29 6.01 7.48 -11.62
N ALA A 30 5.94 7.33 -12.95
CA ALA A 30 5.57 8.41 -13.86
C ALA A 30 4.13 8.89 -13.62
N CYS A 31 3.18 7.97 -13.45
CA CYS A 31 1.79 8.29 -13.10
C CYS A 31 1.70 8.99 -11.75
N PHE A 32 2.36 8.41 -10.74
CA PHE A 32 2.36 8.95 -9.39
C PHE A 32 2.86 10.40 -9.37
N LEU A 33 4.05 10.63 -9.92
CA LEU A 33 4.70 11.94 -9.91
C LEU A 33 3.99 12.95 -10.82
N GLY A 34 3.55 12.54 -12.01
CA GLY A 34 2.82 13.41 -12.94
C GLY A 34 1.53 13.95 -12.31
N VAL A 35 0.78 13.08 -11.63
CA VAL A 35 -0.39 13.50 -10.85
C VAL A 35 0.04 14.43 -9.72
N LEU A 36 1.00 14.03 -8.89
CA LEU A 36 1.34 14.81 -7.70
C LEU A 36 1.82 16.22 -8.05
N ARG A 37 2.56 16.38 -9.15
CA ARG A 37 2.96 17.68 -9.71
C ARG A 37 1.77 18.50 -10.20
N THR A 38 0.82 17.86 -10.88
CA THR A 38 -0.45 18.51 -11.24
C THR A 38 -1.16 19.06 -9.99
N LEU A 39 -1.22 18.27 -8.92
CA LEU A 39 -1.86 18.73 -7.68
C LEU A 39 -1.10 19.89 -7.03
N TYR A 40 0.23 19.83 -7.06
CA TYR A 40 1.07 20.91 -6.57
C TYR A 40 0.85 22.24 -7.30
N GLU A 41 0.69 22.20 -8.62
CA GLU A 41 0.38 23.40 -9.44
C GLU A 41 -1.01 23.98 -9.16
N HIS A 42 -1.93 23.15 -8.63
CA HIS A 42 -3.33 23.50 -8.40
C HIS A 42 -3.71 23.57 -6.92
N GLN A 43 -2.74 23.82 -6.02
CA GLN A 43 -2.99 24.05 -4.59
C GLN A 43 -4.09 25.10 -4.38
N GLY A 44 -5.00 24.85 -3.43
CA GLY A 44 -6.12 25.76 -3.14
C GLY A 44 -7.38 25.56 -3.99
N LYS A 45 -7.28 24.83 -5.11
CA LYS A 45 -8.43 24.61 -6.00
C LYS A 45 -9.31 23.46 -5.52
N SER A 46 -10.60 23.51 -5.86
CA SER A 46 -11.48 22.36 -5.69
C SER A 46 -10.96 21.19 -6.51
N SER A 47 -11.00 19.97 -5.97
CA SER A 47 -10.58 18.79 -6.74
C SER A 47 -11.46 18.51 -7.97
N SER A 48 -12.57 19.22 -8.14
CA SER A 48 -13.45 19.17 -9.32
C SER A 48 -13.27 20.37 -10.26
N ASP A 49 -12.22 21.17 -10.06
CA ASP A 49 -11.85 22.26 -10.98
C ASP A 49 -11.51 21.69 -12.37
N SER A 50 -12.03 22.32 -13.42
CA SER A 50 -11.82 21.90 -14.80
C SER A 50 -10.37 22.06 -15.26
N LEU A 51 -9.60 22.94 -14.62
CA LEU A 51 -8.17 23.10 -14.88
C LEU A 51 -7.38 21.88 -14.42
N ILE A 52 -7.74 21.30 -13.26
CA ILE A 52 -7.13 20.05 -12.79
C ILE A 52 -7.45 18.93 -13.76
N LEU A 53 -8.70 18.84 -14.24
CA LEU A 53 -9.09 17.84 -15.25
C LEU A 53 -8.20 17.92 -16.50
N ARG A 54 -8.03 19.12 -17.07
CA ARG A 54 -7.19 19.33 -18.26
C ARG A 54 -5.72 18.97 -18.02
N SER A 55 -5.16 19.34 -16.87
CA SER A 55 -3.79 18.97 -16.52
C SER A 55 -3.63 17.45 -16.38
N LEU A 56 -4.61 16.77 -15.76
CA LEU A 56 -4.59 15.30 -15.66
C LEU A 56 -4.73 14.61 -17.03
N GLU A 57 -5.54 15.13 -17.95
CA GLU A 57 -5.64 14.63 -19.33
C GLU A 57 -4.33 14.78 -20.11
N LYS A 58 -3.61 15.89 -19.88
CA LYS A 58 -2.28 16.10 -20.45
C LYS A 58 -1.28 15.06 -19.92
N VAL A 59 -1.23 14.87 -18.60
CA VAL A 59 -0.37 13.85 -17.96
C VAL A 59 -0.72 12.45 -18.47
N GLU A 60 -2.01 12.13 -18.61
CA GLU A 60 -2.47 10.85 -19.16
C GLU A 60 -1.94 10.61 -20.58
N THR A 61 -2.00 11.64 -21.43
CA THR A 61 -1.53 11.58 -22.83
C THR A 61 -0.02 11.35 -22.88
N GLU A 62 0.74 12.15 -22.13
CA GLU A 62 2.20 12.10 -22.11
C GLU A 62 2.70 10.73 -21.61
N ILE A 63 2.10 10.20 -20.55
CA ILE A 63 2.50 8.91 -19.99
C ILE A 63 2.13 7.77 -20.94
N SER A 64 0.93 7.82 -21.53
CA SER A 64 0.48 6.77 -22.45
C SER A 64 1.40 6.68 -23.68
N GLN A 65 1.87 7.82 -24.18
CA GLN A 65 2.83 7.88 -25.29
C GLN A 65 4.23 7.40 -24.88
N LEU A 66 4.71 7.80 -23.70
CA LEU A 66 6.06 7.49 -23.24
C LEU A 66 6.24 6.01 -22.89
N LEU A 67 5.24 5.41 -22.27
CA LEU A 67 5.32 4.07 -21.69
C LEU A 67 4.58 3.01 -22.51
N ASP A 68 3.90 3.39 -23.59
CA ASP A 68 3.04 2.51 -24.40
C ASP A 68 2.04 1.71 -23.56
N ILE A 69 1.45 2.37 -22.56
CA ILE A 69 0.41 1.80 -21.70
C ILE A 69 -0.85 2.64 -21.73
N ARG A 70 -2.01 2.00 -21.55
CA ARG A 70 -3.26 2.72 -21.39
C ARG A 70 -3.40 3.22 -19.95
N VAL A 71 -3.25 4.52 -19.75
CA VAL A 71 -3.54 5.18 -18.47
C VAL A 71 -4.90 5.87 -18.55
N ARG A 72 -5.65 5.90 -17.45
CA ARG A 72 -6.85 6.74 -17.33
C ARG A 72 -6.91 7.44 -15.97
N LEU A 73 -6.49 8.69 -15.93
CA LEU A 73 -6.44 9.53 -14.72
C LEU A 73 -7.73 10.32 -14.54
N ALA A 74 -8.41 10.68 -15.61
CA ALA A 74 -9.66 11.42 -15.51
C ALA A 74 -10.66 11.10 -16.64
N ARG A 75 -11.96 11.13 -16.29
CA ARG A 75 -13.06 11.01 -17.27
C ARG A 75 -13.95 12.25 -17.30
N THR A 76 -14.21 12.82 -16.12
CA THR A 76 -14.94 14.09 -15.94
C THR A 76 -14.46 14.77 -14.66
N THR A 77 -14.88 16.01 -14.40
CA THR A 77 -14.60 16.74 -13.14
C THR A 77 -15.16 16.03 -11.88
N ALA A 78 -16.27 15.30 -12.04
CA ALA A 78 -16.88 14.51 -10.97
C ALA A 78 -16.31 13.08 -10.87
N ARG A 79 -15.70 12.58 -11.95
CA ARG A 79 -15.06 11.24 -12.04
C ARG A 79 -13.60 11.41 -12.43
N ASN A 80 -12.84 12.01 -11.52
CA ASN A 80 -11.40 12.08 -11.61
C ASN A 80 -10.74 11.30 -10.46
N LEU A 81 -9.46 11.01 -10.66
CA LEU A 81 -8.55 10.36 -9.72
C LEU A 81 -8.65 10.84 -8.27
N LEU A 82 -8.83 12.13 -8.03
CA LEU A 82 -8.89 12.65 -6.66
C LEU A 82 -10.17 12.26 -5.94
N ARG A 83 -11.24 12.03 -6.69
CA ARG A 83 -12.53 11.55 -6.17
C ARG A 83 -12.56 10.03 -6.07
N SER A 84 -11.96 9.32 -7.02
CA SER A 84 -11.97 7.86 -7.06
C SER A 84 -10.88 7.19 -6.22
N SER A 85 -9.76 7.88 -6.00
CA SER A 85 -8.57 7.33 -5.35
C SER A 85 -7.94 8.33 -4.37
N GLY A 86 -8.74 9.21 -3.77
CA GLY A 86 -8.26 10.23 -2.82
C GLY A 86 -7.65 9.62 -1.55
N ARG A 87 -8.09 8.43 -1.13
CA ARG A 87 -7.53 7.75 0.05
C ARG A 87 -6.12 7.25 -0.25
N TYR A 88 -5.82 6.89 -1.49
CA TYR A 88 -4.48 6.51 -1.91
C TYR A 88 -3.42 7.55 -1.54
N TRP A 89 -3.66 8.81 -1.93
CA TRP A 89 -2.73 9.92 -1.68
C TRP A 89 -2.61 10.28 -0.20
N LYS A 90 -3.73 10.21 0.53
CA LYS A 90 -3.76 10.44 1.98
C LYS A 90 -2.99 9.36 2.74
N ALA A 91 -3.18 8.09 2.36
CA ALA A 91 -2.51 6.95 2.97
C ALA A 91 -0.98 7.00 2.86
N LEU A 92 -0.48 7.62 1.78
CA LEU A 92 0.94 7.87 1.55
C LEU A 92 1.45 9.17 2.20
N GLY A 93 0.59 9.90 2.91
CA GLY A 93 0.95 11.12 3.63
C GLY A 93 1.29 12.32 2.73
N VAL A 94 0.93 12.29 1.44
CA VAL A 94 1.26 13.36 0.47
C VAL A 94 0.14 14.38 0.27
N LEU A 95 -1.08 14.05 0.69
CA LEU A 95 -2.25 14.93 0.59
C LEU A 95 -2.92 15.11 1.96
N GLU A 96 -3.32 16.34 2.28
CA GLU A 96 -4.09 16.65 3.49
C GLU A 96 -5.56 16.22 3.39
N GLU A 97 -6.21 16.12 4.55
CA GLU A 97 -7.66 15.98 4.61
C GLU A 97 -8.35 17.32 4.36
N SER A 98 -8.61 17.61 3.08
CA SER A 98 -9.26 18.85 2.67
C SER A 98 -10.25 18.64 1.52
N ARG A 99 -11.20 19.59 1.37
CA ARG A 99 -12.12 19.67 0.22
C ARG A 99 -11.46 20.28 -1.02
N ILE A 100 -10.35 21.00 -0.81
CA ILE A 100 -9.49 21.56 -1.85
C ILE A 100 -8.22 20.71 -1.98
N VAL A 101 -7.55 20.82 -3.11
CA VAL A 101 -6.22 20.26 -3.30
C VAL A 101 -5.27 20.97 -2.34
N LYS A 102 -4.73 20.19 -1.40
CA LYS A 102 -3.74 20.65 -0.43
C LYS A 102 -2.75 19.52 -0.15
N LEU A 103 -1.54 19.63 -0.70
CA LEU A 103 -0.44 18.73 -0.42
C LEU A 103 0.07 18.98 1.01
N THR A 104 0.60 17.93 1.64
CA THR A 104 1.37 18.06 2.88
C THR A 104 2.76 18.63 2.56
N SER A 105 3.50 19.10 3.58
CA SER A 105 4.90 19.50 3.38
C SER A 105 5.78 18.37 2.83
N PHE A 106 5.44 17.12 3.12
CA PHE A 106 6.10 15.95 2.51
C PHE A 106 5.73 15.82 1.03
N GLY A 107 4.44 15.90 0.70
CA GLY A 107 3.96 15.86 -0.68
C GLY A 107 4.55 16.96 -1.56
N GLU A 108 4.66 18.19 -1.05
CA GLU A 108 5.26 19.32 -1.79
C GLU A 108 6.73 19.06 -2.13
N LYS A 109 7.51 18.54 -1.18
CA LYS A 109 8.93 18.18 -1.39
C LYS A 109 9.09 17.08 -2.45
N VAL A 110 8.20 16.09 -2.45
CA VAL A 110 8.20 15.03 -3.48
C VAL A 110 7.81 15.61 -4.85
N ALA A 111 6.75 16.43 -4.92
CA ALA A 111 6.26 17.03 -6.17
C ALA A 111 7.33 17.91 -6.84
N SER A 112 7.97 18.78 -6.05
CA SER A 112 9.03 19.71 -6.45
C SER A 112 10.36 19.03 -6.78
N GLY A 113 10.53 17.75 -6.46
CA GLY A 113 11.78 17.02 -6.67
C GLY A 113 12.86 17.31 -5.62
N MET A 114 12.52 17.97 -4.51
CA MET A 114 13.42 18.11 -3.35
C MET A 114 13.70 16.78 -2.65
N ILE A 115 12.81 15.80 -2.83
CA ILE A 115 12.97 14.42 -2.37
C ILE A 115 13.00 13.51 -3.60
N THR A 116 14.00 12.64 -3.67
CA THR A 116 14.15 11.65 -4.73
C THR A 116 13.11 10.52 -4.60
N GLN A 117 12.91 9.74 -5.67
CA GLN A 117 12.00 8.58 -5.61
C GLN A 117 12.43 7.55 -4.56
N SER A 118 13.74 7.33 -4.40
CA SER A 118 14.27 6.39 -3.40
C SER A 118 14.02 6.88 -1.98
N GLU A 119 14.25 8.16 -1.69
CA GLU A 119 13.95 8.74 -0.38
C GLU A 119 12.45 8.72 -0.08
N PHE A 120 11.60 9.00 -1.08
CA PHE A 120 10.15 8.84 -0.96
C PHE A 120 9.77 7.40 -0.61
N ALA A 121 10.31 6.41 -1.33
CA ALA A 121 10.04 5.00 -1.06
C ALA A 121 10.48 4.60 0.36
N ILE A 122 11.68 5.01 0.80
CA ILE A 122 12.19 4.77 2.16
C ILE A 122 11.25 5.40 3.19
N ALA A 123 10.83 6.65 2.99
CA ALA A 123 9.91 7.34 3.89
C ALA A 123 8.57 6.59 4.00
N VAL A 124 7.99 6.15 2.87
CA VAL A 124 6.75 5.37 2.86
C VAL A 124 6.93 4.02 3.57
N ILE A 125 8.02 3.29 3.29
CA ILE A 125 8.36 2.03 3.99
C ILE A 125 8.40 2.23 5.50
N LYS A 126 9.07 3.31 5.94
CA LYS A 126 9.28 3.58 7.37
C LYS A 126 8.06 4.12 8.11
N SER A 127 7.20 4.87 7.42
CA SER A 127 6.06 5.57 8.03
C SER A 127 4.75 4.83 7.91
N LEU A 128 4.57 3.96 6.92
CA LEU A 128 3.31 3.29 6.72
C LEU A 128 3.06 2.24 7.80
N THR A 129 1.98 2.44 8.55
CA THR A 129 1.51 1.54 9.58
C THR A 129 0.14 0.97 9.23
N LEU A 130 -0.16 -0.19 9.80
CA LEU A 130 -1.51 -0.75 9.91
C LEU A 130 -1.90 -0.78 11.39
N PRO A 131 -3.04 -0.18 11.76
CA PRO A 131 -3.98 0.54 10.89
C PRO A 131 -3.37 1.82 10.28
N ASN A 132 -3.86 2.22 9.11
CA ASN A 132 -3.36 3.43 8.46
C ASN A 132 -4.13 4.64 9.00
N ARG A 133 -3.50 5.36 9.94
CA ARG A 133 -4.10 6.48 10.67
C ARG A 133 -4.52 7.65 9.76
N HIS A 134 -4.04 7.72 8.52
CA HIS A 134 -4.47 8.75 7.57
C HIS A 134 -5.84 8.47 6.95
N ILE A 135 -6.33 7.23 6.99
CA ILE A 135 -7.54 6.81 6.26
C ILE A 135 -8.50 5.92 7.06
N ASP A 136 -8.05 5.36 8.18
CA ASP A 136 -8.83 4.50 9.06
C ASP A 136 -9.35 5.30 10.26
N SER A 137 -10.67 5.52 10.30
CA SER A 137 -11.34 6.28 11.36
C SER A 137 -11.75 5.44 12.57
N ASN A 138 -11.85 4.12 12.43
CA ASN A 138 -12.18 3.22 13.53
C ASN A 138 -11.07 2.17 13.70
N ILE A 139 -10.17 2.44 14.65
CA ILE A 139 -9.01 1.60 14.94
C ILE A 139 -9.11 0.88 16.29
N THR A 140 -10.25 0.96 16.97
CA THR A 140 -10.45 0.45 18.33
C THR A 140 -10.07 -1.03 18.51
N LYS A 141 -10.36 -1.87 17.50
CA LYS A 141 -9.99 -3.30 17.55
C LYS A 141 -8.47 -3.52 17.48
N TRP A 142 -7.78 -2.73 16.65
CA TRP A 142 -6.32 -2.74 16.56
C TRP A 142 -5.69 -2.26 17.87
N GLU A 143 -6.21 -1.19 18.46
CA GLU A 143 -5.75 -0.67 19.75
C GLU A 143 -5.98 -1.66 20.90
N LYS A 144 -7.17 -2.30 20.96
CA LYS A 144 -7.47 -3.35 21.95
C LYS A 144 -6.55 -4.56 21.81
N ALA A 145 -6.18 -4.93 20.59
CA ALA A 145 -5.20 -5.98 20.32
C ALA A 145 -3.74 -5.52 20.52
N GLN A 146 -3.53 -4.23 20.83
CA GLN A 146 -2.22 -3.58 20.90
C GLN A 146 -1.38 -3.87 19.64
N LEU A 147 -2.02 -3.83 18.48
CA LEU A 147 -1.45 -4.25 17.21
C LEU A 147 -1.18 -3.03 16.34
N GLU A 148 0.08 -2.84 16.00
CA GLU A 148 0.54 -1.91 14.98
C GLU A 148 1.59 -2.63 14.13
N ILE A 149 1.44 -2.58 12.81
CA ILE A 149 2.29 -3.33 11.89
C ILE A 149 2.90 -2.35 10.89
N LYS A 150 4.19 -2.51 10.59
CA LYS A 150 4.84 -1.85 9.45
C LYS A 150 4.94 -2.81 8.28
N PRO A 151 3.91 -2.94 7.44
CA PRO A 151 3.78 -4.07 6.52
C PRO A 151 4.92 -4.14 5.50
N LEU A 152 5.40 -3.00 5.00
CA LEU A 152 6.52 -2.98 4.06
C LEU A 152 7.85 -3.32 4.73
N GLU A 153 8.10 -2.83 5.95
CA GLU A 153 9.29 -3.22 6.70
C GLU A 153 9.28 -4.72 7.00
N VAL A 154 8.13 -5.29 7.37
CA VAL A 154 7.96 -6.74 7.59
C VAL A 154 8.26 -7.52 6.32
N ILE A 155 7.68 -7.15 5.18
CA ILE A 155 7.92 -7.83 3.89
C ILE A 155 9.41 -7.79 3.53
N ILE A 156 10.06 -6.64 3.62
CA ILE A 156 11.49 -6.49 3.30
C ILE A 156 12.35 -7.33 4.26
N SER A 157 12.03 -7.33 5.56
CA SER A 157 12.76 -8.11 6.56
C SER A 157 12.66 -9.61 6.32
N ILE A 158 11.47 -10.09 5.95
CA ILE A 158 11.24 -11.49 5.54
C ILE A 158 12.08 -11.83 4.32
N LEU A 159 12.04 -11.01 3.27
CA LEU A 159 12.78 -11.25 2.03
C LEU A 159 14.29 -11.29 2.26
N ASN A 160 14.82 -10.38 3.10
CA ASN A 160 16.23 -10.38 3.47
C ASN A 160 16.63 -11.66 4.21
N GLN A 161 15.86 -12.09 5.22
CA GLN A 161 16.18 -13.32 5.96
C GLN A 161 16.01 -14.58 5.09
N LEU A 162 15.06 -14.59 4.15
CA LEU A 162 14.96 -15.67 3.16
C LEU A 162 16.17 -15.68 2.21
N ALA A 163 16.71 -14.52 1.83
CA ALA A 163 17.91 -14.43 1.01
C ALA A 163 19.15 -14.97 1.74
N ASP A 164 19.26 -14.70 3.05
CA ASP A 164 20.32 -15.28 3.90
C ASP A 164 20.25 -16.82 3.95
N TYR A 165 19.03 -17.38 3.85
CA TYR A 165 18.82 -18.83 3.75
C TYR A 165 19.13 -19.35 2.35
N SER A 166 18.59 -18.73 1.31
CA SER A 166 18.86 -19.01 -0.11
C SER A 166 18.28 -17.93 -1.01
N GLU A 167 19.06 -17.42 -1.97
CA GLU A 167 18.56 -16.49 -2.99
C GLU A 167 17.33 -17.01 -3.75
N LYS A 168 17.23 -18.33 -3.96
CA LYS A 168 16.08 -18.96 -4.64
C LYS A 168 14.80 -18.91 -3.81
N GLU A 169 14.93 -18.77 -2.50
CA GLU A 169 13.83 -18.68 -1.56
C GLU A 169 13.45 -17.21 -1.26
N ALA A 170 14.22 -16.23 -1.75
CA ALA A 170 14.04 -14.80 -1.49
C ALA A 170 12.88 -14.16 -2.28
N PHE A 171 11.71 -14.78 -2.24
CA PHE A 171 10.49 -14.29 -2.85
C PHE A 171 9.29 -14.48 -1.91
N LEU A 172 8.18 -13.82 -2.24
CA LEU A 172 6.88 -14.05 -1.60
C LEU A 172 5.81 -14.12 -2.69
N THR A 173 4.98 -15.16 -2.64
CA THR A 173 3.78 -15.21 -3.48
C THR A 173 2.60 -14.47 -2.83
N PRO A 174 1.61 -14.02 -3.60
CA PRO A 174 0.37 -13.47 -3.04
C PRO A 174 -0.34 -14.44 -2.09
N PHE A 175 -0.28 -15.75 -2.38
CA PHE A 175 -0.86 -16.78 -1.52
C PHE A 175 -0.15 -16.83 -0.16
N GLU A 176 1.18 -16.88 -0.16
CA GLU A 176 2.00 -16.88 1.06
C GLU A 176 1.79 -15.61 1.88
N LEU A 177 1.73 -14.45 1.23
CA LEU A 177 1.43 -13.18 1.89
C LEU A 177 0.09 -13.24 2.62
N VAL A 178 -0.96 -13.70 1.94
CA VAL A 178 -2.32 -13.71 2.51
C VAL A 178 -2.52 -14.80 3.55
N LYS A 179 -1.94 -15.99 3.34
CA LYS A 179 -2.23 -17.18 4.17
C LYS A 179 -1.22 -17.42 5.29
N ILE A 180 -0.02 -16.85 5.20
CA ILE A 180 1.06 -17.05 6.18
C ILE A 180 1.43 -15.71 6.81
N VAL A 181 1.90 -14.75 6.01
CA VAL A 181 2.48 -13.50 6.53
C VAL A 181 1.44 -12.64 7.26
N ILE A 182 0.31 -12.32 6.62
CA ILE A 182 -0.72 -11.47 7.24
C ILE A 182 -1.21 -12.06 8.57
N PRO A 183 -1.58 -13.35 8.64
CA PRO A 183 -1.96 -13.98 9.91
C PRO A 183 -0.87 -13.98 10.99
N LEU A 184 0.38 -14.29 10.65
CA LEU A 184 1.50 -14.28 11.61
C LEU A 184 1.75 -12.88 12.18
N ALA A 185 1.57 -11.85 11.36
CA ALA A 185 1.63 -10.47 11.84
C ALA A 185 0.53 -10.13 12.84
N GLY A 186 -0.64 -10.76 12.72
CA GLY A 186 -1.74 -10.59 13.66
C GLY A 186 -1.45 -11.12 15.06
N ILE A 187 -0.54 -12.09 15.18
CA ILE A 187 -0.08 -12.65 16.46
C ILE A 187 1.29 -12.10 16.90
N LYS A 188 1.78 -11.06 16.22
CA LYS A 188 3.07 -10.39 16.51
C LYS A 188 4.28 -11.35 16.41
N ALA A 189 4.23 -12.26 15.45
CA ALA A 189 5.34 -13.18 15.19
C ALA A 189 6.64 -12.42 14.87
N ASP A 190 7.77 -12.99 15.26
CA ASP A 190 9.09 -12.48 14.89
C ASP A 190 9.49 -12.89 13.46
N ILE A 191 10.56 -12.30 12.93
CA ILE A 191 11.01 -12.53 11.53
C ILE A 191 11.36 -14.00 11.27
N GLU A 192 11.94 -14.70 12.25
CA GLU A 192 12.32 -16.12 12.16
C GLU A 192 11.09 -17.04 12.07
N GLU A 193 10.02 -16.72 12.79
CA GLU A 193 8.76 -17.45 12.70
C GLU A 193 8.13 -17.36 11.30
N TYR A 194 8.19 -16.20 10.62
CA TYR A 194 7.72 -16.08 9.24
C TYR A 194 8.53 -16.95 8.30
N THR A 195 9.86 -16.82 8.33
CA THR A 195 10.72 -17.53 7.39
C THR A 195 10.65 -19.04 7.60
N THR A 196 10.61 -19.49 8.85
CA THR A 196 10.39 -20.90 9.19
C THR A 196 9.06 -21.41 8.65
N ALA A 197 7.97 -20.66 8.81
CA ALA A 197 6.66 -21.05 8.29
C ALA A 197 6.62 -21.10 6.75
N LEU A 198 7.24 -20.13 6.08
CA LEU A 198 7.33 -20.07 4.62
C LEU A 198 8.13 -21.26 4.05
N ILE A 199 9.32 -21.51 4.59
CA ILE A 199 10.15 -22.65 4.17
C ILE A 199 9.46 -23.98 4.49
N ALA A 200 8.79 -24.09 5.64
CA ALA A 200 8.00 -25.28 5.96
C ALA A 200 6.85 -25.50 4.97
N PHE A 201 6.15 -24.42 4.59
CA PHE A 201 5.06 -24.48 3.60
C PHE A 201 5.57 -24.94 2.23
N ARG A 202 6.65 -24.33 1.72
CA ARG A 202 7.25 -24.68 0.42
C ARG A 202 7.74 -26.13 0.37
N ASN A 203 8.22 -26.64 1.50
CA ASN A 203 8.65 -28.03 1.64
C ASN A 203 7.51 -29.02 1.95
N ASN A 204 6.25 -28.61 1.86
CA ASN A 204 5.06 -29.41 2.20
C ASN A 204 5.03 -29.92 3.66
N LYS A 205 5.74 -29.24 4.57
CA LYS A 205 5.79 -29.54 6.00
C LYS A 205 4.78 -28.73 6.82
N LEU A 206 4.08 -27.79 6.19
CA LEU A 206 2.98 -27.02 6.77
C LEU A 206 1.75 -27.13 5.85
N ASN A 207 0.64 -27.68 6.36
CA ASN A 207 -0.61 -27.81 5.62
C ASN A 207 -1.60 -26.70 6.03
N LEU A 208 -2.00 -25.88 5.05
CA LEU A 208 -2.92 -24.75 5.24
C LEU A 208 -4.37 -25.06 4.82
N ALA A 209 -4.69 -26.31 4.43
CA ALA A 209 -6.02 -26.70 3.92
C ALA A 209 -7.16 -26.46 4.92
N ASN A 210 -6.88 -26.42 6.24
CA ASN A 210 -7.88 -26.12 7.26
C ASN A 210 -8.08 -24.61 7.53
N ALA A 211 -7.26 -23.73 6.95
CA ALA A 211 -7.39 -22.28 7.11
C ALA A 211 -8.56 -21.69 6.30
N GLU A 212 -9.22 -22.47 5.44
CA GLU A 212 -10.39 -22.07 4.67
C GLU A 212 -11.67 -21.99 5.52
N LEU A 213 -11.74 -22.72 6.64
CA LEU A 213 -12.90 -22.72 7.54
C LEU A 213 -12.99 -21.46 8.43
N LEU A 214 -11.94 -20.64 8.49
CA LEU A 214 -11.90 -19.37 9.25
C LEU A 214 -12.08 -18.12 8.36
N ASN A 215 -12.33 -18.31 7.06
CA ASN A 215 -12.52 -17.24 6.08
C ASN A 215 -13.94 -17.18 5.50
N LYS A 216 -14.83 -18.07 5.94
CA LYS A 216 -16.27 -17.98 5.71
C LYS A 216 -16.92 -17.61 7.04
N ASN A 217 -17.00 -16.30 7.33
CA ASN A 217 -17.97 -15.62 8.20
C ASN A 217 -17.59 -14.14 8.26
#